data_AF-A0A7V2VS57-F1
#
_entry.id   AF-A0A7V2VS57-F1
#
_cell.length_a   1.000
_cell.length_b   1.000
_cell.length_c   1.000
_cell.angle_alpha   90.00
_cell.angle_beta   90.00
_cell.angle_gamma   90.00
#
_symmetry.space_group_name_H-M   'P 1'
#
loop_
_entity.id
_entity.type
_entity.pdbx_description
1 polymer ?
#
loop_
_entity_poly.entity_id
_entity_poly.type
_entity_poly.pdbx_seq_one_letter_code
_entity_poly.pdbx_strand_id
1 'polypeptide(L)'
;EWHALCHVLGNPPWTKEARFSTLWQRREHIEELNELLEQWTAQHSPDEVMNLLQEEGVPAGMVQDARELAEDPQLAARNFFVEALHSVLGKTVFDSTPIRLERTPAQFGRAAPLLGQDNRYVYQELLGIGDQELSRYIKDGVIG
;
A
#
# COMPACT_ATOMS: atom_id res chain seq x y z
N GLU A 1 -24.60 9.82 -2.73
CA GLU A 1 -24.01 9.19 -1.54
C GLU A 1 -25.04 8.91 -0.44
N TRP A 2 -25.66 9.90 0.25
CA TRP A 2 -26.59 9.59 1.36
C TRP A 2 -27.72 8.61 1.00
N HIS A 3 -28.45 8.85 -0.10
CA HIS A 3 -29.53 7.95 -0.55
C HIS A 3 -29.01 6.55 -0.89
N ALA A 4 -27.81 6.45 -1.47
CA ALA A 4 -27.17 5.17 -1.80
C ALA A 4 -26.78 4.41 -0.53
N LEU A 5 -26.19 5.10 0.46
CA LEU A 5 -25.94 4.55 1.79
C LEU A 5 -27.24 4.04 2.42
N CYS A 6 -28.31 4.84 2.42
CA CYS A 6 -29.61 4.41 2.96
C CYS A 6 -30.14 3.17 2.24
N HIS A 7 -29.94 3.06 0.93
CA HIS A 7 -30.34 1.90 0.14
C HIS A 7 -29.58 0.64 0.57
N VAL A 8 -28.24 0.71 0.69
CA VAL A 8 -27.40 -0.40 1.18
C VAL A 8 -27.82 -0.87 2.58
N LEU A 9 -28.15 0.08 3.46
CA LEU A 9 -28.61 -0.22 4.82
C LEU A 9 -30.02 -0.86 4.87
N GLY A 10 -30.72 -0.99 3.74
CA GLY A 10 -32.09 -1.50 3.67
C GLY A 10 -33.17 -0.45 4.00
N ASN A 11 -32.84 0.83 3.91
CA ASN A 11 -33.70 1.98 4.21
C ASN A 11 -34.35 1.92 5.61
N PRO A 12 -33.57 1.75 6.69
CA PRO A 12 -34.11 1.67 8.03
C PRO A 12 -34.81 2.99 8.41
N PRO A 13 -35.87 2.98 9.25
CA PRO A 13 -36.72 4.15 9.49
C PRO A 13 -35.96 5.42 9.89
N TRP A 14 -34.88 5.28 10.66
CA TRP A 14 -34.08 6.41 11.13
C TRP A 14 -33.50 7.23 9.99
N THR A 15 -33.20 6.64 8.83
CA THR A 15 -32.64 7.36 7.66
C THR A 15 -33.54 8.49 7.14
N LYS A 16 -34.84 8.46 7.48
CA LYS A 16 -35.86 9.44 7.08
C LYS A 16 -36.13 10.50 8.16
N GLU A 17 -35.50 10.40 9.32
CA GLU A 17 -35.69 11.35 10.41
C GLU A 17 -35.08 12.73 10.07
N ALA A 18 -35.72 13.80 10.57
CA ALA A 18 -35.33 15.17 10.27
C ALA A 18 -33.84 15.45 10.60
N ARG A 19 -33.32 14.85 11.67
CA ARG A 19 -31.92 14.94 12.11
C ARG A 19 -30.90 14.35 11.14
N PHE A 20 -31.31 13.56 10.15
CA PHE A 20 -30.42 13.03 9.11
C PHE A 20 -30.76 13.51 7.69
N SER A 21 -31.75 14.41 7.57
CA SER A 21 -32.28 14.89 6.28
C SER A 21 -31.28 15.71 5.45
N THR A 22 -30.35 16.42 6.11
CA THR A 22 -29.34 17.26 5.44
C THR A 22 -27.95 16.90 5.91
N LEU A 23 -26.94 17.30 5.12
CA LEU A 23 -25.54 17.13 5.50
C LEU A 23 -25.22 17.79 6.85
N TRP A 24 -25.73 19.01 7.08
CA TRP A 24 -25.50 19.75 8.32
C TRP A 24 -26.10 19.03 9.52
N GLN A 25 -27.33 18.55 9.40
CA GLN A 25 -28.00 17.82 10.46
C GLN A 25 -27.27 16.50 10.77
N ARG A 26 -26.87 15.73 9.74
CA ARG A 26 -26.04 14.53 9.96
C ARG A 26 -24.72 14.81 10.67
N ARG A 27 -24.09 15.96 10.38
CA ARG A 27 -22.84 16.35 11.04
C ARG A 27 -23.06 16.77 12.49
N GLU A 28 -24.16 17.45 12.78
CA GLU A 28 -24.57 17.82 14.14
C GLU A 28 -24.85 16.58 15.00
N HIS A 29 -25.37 15.52 14.38
CA HIS A 29 -25.72 14.24 15.00
C HIS A 29 -24.75 13.10 14.64
N ILE A 30 -23.47 13.41 14.40
CA ILE A 30 -22.51 12.43 13.85
C ILE A 30 -22.26 11.24 14.77
N GLU A 31 -22.22 11.45 16.09
CA GLU A 31 -21.98 10.38 17.06
C GLU A 31 -23.11 9.34 17.02
N GLU A 32 -24.35 9.80 17.04
CA GLU A 32 -25.51 8.91 16.93
C GLU A 32 -25.58 8.22 15.56
N LEU A 33 -25.23 8.94 14.48
CA LEU A 33 -25.14 8.33 13.16
C LEU A 33 -24.07 7.23 13.13
N ASN A 34 -22.92 7.44 13.75
CA ASN A 34 -21.86 6.45 13.84
C ASN A 34 -22.32 5.22 14.65
N GLU A 35 -23.01 5.40 15.76
CA GLU A 35 -23.57 4.28 16.54
C GLU A 35 -24.54 3.42 15.72
N LEU A 36 -25.41 4.06 14.93
CA LEU A 36 -26.35 3.36 14.04
C LEU A 36 -25.63 2.61 12.91
N LEU A 37 -24.61 3.23 12.33
CA LEU A 37 -23.78 2.60 11.29
C LEU A 37 -22.97 1.45 11.87
N GLU A 38 -22.39 1.60 13.07
CA GLU A 38 -21.62 0.57 13.77
C GLU A 38 -22.48 -0.68 14.00
N GLN A 39 -23.70 -0.50 14.54
CA GLN A 39 -24.66 -1.59 14.76
C GLN A 39 -24.98 -2.37 13.48
N TRP A 40 -25.08 -1.68 12.34
CA TRP A 40 -25.30 -2.33 11.06
C TRP A 40 -24.03 -3.04 10.58
N THR A 41 -22.88 -2.35 10.55
CA THR A 41 -21.61 -2.91 10.08
C THR A 41 -21.14 -4.12 10.89
N ALA A 42 -21.44 -4.19 12.19
CA ALA A 42 -21.07 -5.31 13.06
C ALA A 42 -21.73 -6.65 12.66
N GLN A 43 -22.73 -6.62 11.78
CA GLN A 43 -23.43 -7.82 11.29
C GLN A 43 -22.81 -8.40 10.01
N HIS A 44 -21.81 -7.73 9.43
CA HIS A 44 -21.20 -8.05 8.15
C HIS A 44 -19.68 -8.16 8.28
N SER A 45 -19.03 -8.81 7.32
CA SER A 45 -17.57 -8.73 7.22
C SER A 45 -17.12 -7.40 6.58
N PRO A 46 -15.91 -6.89 6.87
CA PRO A 46 -15.43 -5.63 6.30
C PRO A 46 -15.39 -5.61 4.76
N ASP A 47 -15.05 -6.74 4.13
CA ASP A 47 -15.02 -6.88 2.67
C ASP A 47 -16.43 -6.85 2.07
N GLU A 48 -17.41 -7.48 2.72
CA GLU A 48 -18.82 -7.44 2.30
C GLU A 48 -19.35 -6.01 2.35
N VAL A 49 -19.14 -5.30 3.46
CA VAL A 49 -19.55 -3.89 3.62
C VAL A 49 -18.90 -3.01 2.55
N MET A 50 -17.60 -3.17 2.31
CA MET A 50 -16.88 -2.43 1.29
C MET A 50 -17.49 -2.65 -0.09
N ASN A 51 -17.73 -3.91 -0.48
CA ASN A 51 -18.29 -4.26 -1.79
C ASN A 51 -19.71 -3.72 -1.96
N LEU A 52 -20.60 -3.94 -0.98
CA LEU A 52 -21.98 -3.45 -1.01
C LEU A 52 -22.06 -1.92 -1.19
N LEU A 53 -21.21 -1.18 -0.47
CA LEU A 53 -21.15 0.28 -0.57
C LEU A 53 -20.62 0.73 -1.92
N GLN A 54 -19.53 0.13 -2.41
CA GLN A 54 -18.92 0.49 -3.69
C GLN A 54 -19.85 0.17 -4.89
N GLU A 55 -20.60 -0.94 -4.84
CA GLU A 55 -21.60 -1.30 -5.86
C GLU A 55 -22.68 -0.23 -6.04
N GLU A 56 -23.06 0.46 -4.96
CA GLU A 56 -24.01 1.58 -4.97
C GLU A 56 -23.32 2.96 -5.14
N GLY A 57 -22.02 2.97 -5.44
CA GLY A 57 -21.24 4.19 -5.68
C GLY A 57 -20.90 4.98 -4.43
N VAL A 58 -20.95 4.36 -3.25
CA VAL A 58 -20.48 4.96 -1.99
C VAL A 58 -19.01 4.60 -1.78
N PRO A 59 -18.10 5.59 -1.68
CA PRO A 59 -16.70 5.32 -1.40
C PRO A 59 -16.53 4.66 -0.03
N ALA A 60 -16.00 3.44 -0.03
CA ALA A 60 -15.70 2.67 1.18
C ALA A 60 -14.40 1.88 0.97
N GLY A 61 -13.67 1.63 2.04
CA GLY A 61 -12.48 0.78 2.02
C GLY A 61 -12.37 0.04 3.35
N MET A 62 -12.08 -1.26 3.29
CA MET A 62 -11.75 -2.00 4.50
C MET A 62 -10.39 -1.55 5.04
N VAL A 63 -10.23 -1.53 6.36
CA VAL A 63 -8.95 -1.27 7.00
C VAL A 63 -8.19 -2.59 7.04
N GLN A 64 -7.09 -2.67 6.29
CA GLN A 64 -6.24 -3.87 6.21
C GLN A 64 -5.04 -3.77 7.17
N ASP A 65 -4.71 -4.88 7.82
CA ASP A 65 -3.44 -5.04 8.52
C ASP A 65 -2.29 -5.41 7.54
N ALA A 66 -1.06 -5.53 8.05
CA ALA A 66 0.10 -5.83 7.22
C ALA A 66 0.05 -7.22 6.54
N ARG A 67 -0.61 -8.21 7.16
CA ARG A 67 -0.79 -9.55 6.59
C ARG A 67 -1.83 -9.51 5.48
N GLU A 68 -2.98 -8.89 5.75
CA GLU A 68 -4.05 -8.73 4.76
C GLU A 68 -3.57 -7.92 3.55
N LEU A 69 -2.77 -6.88 3.77
CA LEU A 69 -2.17 -6.09 2.70
C LEU A 69 -1.24 -6.93 1.82
N ALA A 70 -0.43 -7.82 2.41
CA ALA A 70 0.46 -8.70 1.66
C ALA A 70 -0.28 -9.69 0.74
N GLU A 71 -1.53 -10.02 1.09
CA GLU A 71 -2.41 -10.94 0.36
C GLU A 71 -3.44 -10.20 -0.53
N ASP A 72 -3.38 -8.86 -0.58
CA ASP A 72 -4.34 -8.05 -1.31
C ASP A 72 -4.37 -8.37 -2.82
N PRO A 73 -5.54 -8.71 -3.39
CA PRO A 73 -5.65 -9.10 -4.80
C PRO A 73 -5.21 -8.01 -5.78
N GLN A 74 -5.44 -6.74 -5.45
CA GLN A 74 -5.07 -5.61 -6.30
C GLN A 74 -3.56 -5.37 -6.26
N LEU A 75 -2.91 -5.50 -5.11
CA LEU A 75 -1.46 -5.45 -5.00
C LEU A 75 -0.79 -6.64 -5.69
N ALA A 76 -1.37 -7.83 -5.57
CA ALA A 76 -0.91 -9.02 -6.27
C ALA A 76 -1.03 -8.87 -7.80
N ALA A 77 -2.18 -8.41 -8.31
CA ALA A 77 -2.38 -8.13 -9.74
C ALA A 77 -1.40 -7.09 -10.29
N ARG A 78 -0.93 -6.18 -9.43
CA ARG A 78 0.06 -5.17 -9.77
C ARG A 78 1.50 -5.67 -9.64
N ASN A 79 1.76 -6.87 -9.14
CA ASN A 79 3.10 -7.31 -8.73
C ASN A 79 3.77 -6.27 -7.82
N PHE A 80 3.02 -5.76 -6.83
CA PHE A 80 3.54 -4.74 -5.94
C PHE A 80 4.63 -5.30 -5.03
N PHE A 81 4.34 -6.41 -4.35
CA PHE A 81 5.33 -7.14 -3.56
C PHE A 81 6.12 -8.11 -4.44
N VAL A 82 7.44 -7.98 -4.44
CA VAL A 82 8.35 -8.79 -5.26
C VAL A 82 9.33 -9.55 -4.37
N GLU A 83 9.52 -10.83 -4.66
CA GLU A 83 10.51 -11.64 -3.98
C GLU A 83 11.88 -11.51 -4.64
N ALA A 84 12.92 -11.27 -3.84
CA ALA A 84 14.30 -11.27 -4.30
C ALA A 84 15.25 -11.92 -3.29
N LEU A 85 16.36 -12.45 -3.80
CA LEU A 85 17.41 -13.03 -2.97
C LEU A 85 18.36 -11.92 -2.49
N HIS A 86 18.28 -11.56 -1.21
CA HIS A 86 19.25 -10.68 -0.56
C HIS A 86 20.40 -11.52 0.01
N SER A 87 21.63 -11.04 -0.16
CA SER A 87 22.86 -11.74 0.25
C SER A 87 22.91 -12.09 1.75
N VAL A 88 22.30 -11.26 2.59
CA VAL A 88 22.21 -11.46 4.05
C VAL A 88 20.85 -11.99 4.53
N LEU A 89 19.74 -11.53 3.95
CA LEU A 89 18.39 -11.86 4.44
C LEU A 89 17.83 -13.13 3.79
N GLY A 90 18.52 -13.68 2.78
CA GLY A 90 18.01 -14.76 1.96
C GLY A 90 16.85 -14.29 1.08
N LYS A 91 15.92 -15.21 0.78
CA LYS A 91 14.73 -14.91 -0.01
C LYS A 91 13.80 -14.02 0.83
N THR A 92 13.57 -12.79 0.40
CA THR A 92 12.73 -11.83 1.13
C THR A 92 11.89 -10.99 0.16
N VAL A 93 10.89 -10.31 0.71
CA VAL A 93 9.90 -9.52 -0.04
C VAL A 93 10.29 -8.05 0.00
N PHE A 94 10.17 -7.38 -1.14
CA PHE A 94 10.39 -5.95 -1.31
C PHE A 94 9.17 -5.30 -1.96
N ASP A 95 8.97 -4.01 -1.65
CA ASP A 95 8.00 -3.19 -2.35
C ASP A 95 8.57 -2.76 -3.70
N SER A 96 7.83 -3.02 -4.77
CA SER A 96 8.10 -2.43 -6.08
C SER A 96 7.50 -1.03 -6.18
N THR A 97 7.72 -0.36 -7.32
CA THR A 97 7.14 0.97 -7.48
C THR A 97 5.61 0.92 -7.64
N PRO A 98 4.87 1.84 -6.99
CA PRO A 98 3.45 1.99 -7.24
C PRO A 98 3.17 2.64 -8.60
N ILE A 99 4.17 3.31 -9.20
CA ILE A 99 4.05 4.04 -10.47
C ILE A 99 4.13 3.06 -11.65
N ARG A 100 3.16 3.15 -12.56
CA ARG A 100 3.12 2.34 -13.79
C ARG A 100 3.25 3.25 -15.01
N LEU A 101 4.28 3.02 -15.80
CA LEU A 101 4.56 3.74 -17.04
C LEU A 101 4.52 2.75 -18.20
N GLU A 102 3.74 3.05 -19.23
CA GLU A 102 3.59 2.17 -20.39
C GLU A 102 4.88 2.07 -21.20
N ARG A 103 5.53 3.21 -21.47
CA ARG A 103 6.71 3.28 -22.34
C ARG A 103 8.02 2.93 -21.63
N THR A 104 8.09 3.15 -20.32
CA THR A 104 9.29 2.94 -19.51
C THR A 104 8.91 2.31 -18.17
N PRO A 105 8.34 1.08 -18.20
CA PRO A 105 7.93 0.40 -16.98
C PRO A 105 9.15 0.23 -16.08
N ALA A 106 9.02 0.67 -14.83
CA ALA A 106 10.04 0.45 -13.84
C ALA A 106 10.18 -1.06 -13.58
N GLN A 107 11.43 -1.52 -13.54
CA GLN A 107 11.75 -2.91 -13.28
C GLN A 107 12.46 -3.01 -11.93
N PHE A 108 12.05 -3.97 -11.12
CA PHE A 108 12.83 -4.33 -9.94
C PHE A 108 14.12 -5.00 -10.41
N GLY A 109 15.27 -4.34 -10.16
CA GLY A 109 16.56 -4.82 -10.66
C GLY A 109 17.16 -5.94 -9.81
N ARG A 110 17.48 -5.63 -8.55
CA ARG A 110 18.06 -6.58 -7.59
C ARG A 110 17.78 -6.12 -6.16
N ALA A 111 17.95 -7.03 -5.21
CA ALA A 111 17.93 -6.69 -3.78
C ALA A 111 19.02 -5.66 -3.44
N ALA A 112 18.85 -4.95 -2.32
CA ALA A 112 19.79 -3.93 -1.87
C ALA A 112 21.24 -4.48 -1.82
N PRO A 113 22.24 -3.72 -2.31
CA PRO A 113 23.63 -4.15 -2.26
C PRO A 113 24.17 -4.08 -0.83
N LEU A 114 25.19 -4.89 -0.54
CA LEU A 114 26.00 -4.73 0.67
C LEU A 114 26.87 -3.48 0.57
N LEU A 115 27.34 -3.02 1.73
CA LEU A 115 28.37 -1.98 1.80
C LEU A 115 29.58 -2.41 0.96
N GLY A 116 29.99 -1.54 0.04
CA GLY A 116 31.14 -1.76 -0.83
C GLY A 116 30.95 -2.78 -1.97
N GLN A 117 29.77 -3.40 -2.12
CA GLN A 117 29.54 -4.48 -3.09
C GLN A 117 29.88 -4.09 -4.53
N ASP A 118 29.60 -2.85 -4.92
CA ASP A 118 29.85 -2.36 -6.28
C ASP A 118 31.12 -1.52 -6.41
N ASN A 119 31.99 -1.48 -5.39
CA ASN A 119 33.22 -0.67 -5.42
C ASN A 119 34.09 -0.99 -6.65
N ARG A 120 34.28 -2.27 -6.98
CA ARG A 120 35.11 -2.65 -8.13
C ARG A 120 34.49 -2.18 -9.45
N TYR A 121 33.20 -2.37 -9.63
CA TYR A 121 32.48 -1.89 -10.80
C TYR A 121 32.64 -0.37 -10.95
N VAL A 122 32.40 0.41 -9.89
CA VAL A 122 32.50 1.87 -9.95
C VAL A 122 33.95 2.34 -10.15
N TYR A 123 34.87 1.92 -9.29
CA TYR A 123 36.24 2.44 -9.32
C TYR A 123 37.04 1.92 -10.51
N GLN A 124 36.85 0.67 -10.92
CA GLN A 124 37.65 0.09 -12.00
C GLN A 124 36.98 0.25 -13.36
N GLU A 125 35.70 -0.10 -13.49
CA GLU A 125 35.04 -0.11 -14.80
C GLU A 125 34.55 1.28 -15.22
N LEU A 126 33.98 2.07 -14.29
CA LEU A 126 33.48 3.41 -14.62
C LEU A 126 34.56 4.49 -14.53
N LEU A 127 35.44 4.43 -13.53
CA LEU A 127 36.45 5.46 -13.27
C LEU A 127 37.86 5.09 -13.77
N GLY A 128 38.10 3.83 -14.14
CA GLY A 128 39.38 3.40 -14.71
C GLY A 128 40.54 3.31 -13.71
N ILE A 129 40.27 3.21 -12.40
CA ILE A 129 41.30 3.07 -11.37
C ILE A 129 41.95 1.69 -11.47
N GLY A 130 43.28 1.67 -11.53
CA GLY A 130 44.06 0.44 -11.58
C GLY A 130 44.02 -0.35 -10.27
N ASP A 131 44.17 -1.67 -10.36
CA ASP A 131 44.12 -2.59 -9.20
C ASP A 131 45.06 -2.19 -8.05
N GLN A 132 46.26 -1.73 -8.38
CA GLN A 132 47.26 -1.34 -7.37
C GLN A 132 46.80 -0.12 -6.56
N GLU A 133 46.20 0.85 -7.24
CA GLU A 133 45.72 2.06 -6.61
C GLU A 133 44.46 1.81 -5.77
N LEU A 134 43.52 1.02 -6.30
CA LEU A 134 42.34 0.60 -5.53
C LEU A 134 42.75 -0.19 -4.28
N SER A 135 43.71 -1.10 -4.41
CA SER A 135 44.22 -1.87 -3.27
C SER A 135 44.87 -0.97 -2.21
N ARG A 136 45.58 0.08 -2.63
CA ARG A 136 46.15 1.09 -1.72
C ARG A 136 45.05 1.83 -0.97
N TYR A 137 44.01 2.29 -1.65
CA TYR A 137 42.89 3.00 -1.00
C TYR A 137 42.11 2.14 -0.01
N ILE A 138 41.92 0.84 -0.32
CA ILE A 138 41.32 -0.11 0.62
C ILE A 138 42.22 -0.28 1.85
N LYS A 139 43.53 -0.46 1.65
CA LYS A 139 44.49 -0.63 2.75
C LYS A 139 44.59 0.61 3.64
N ASP A 140 44.53 1.80 3.03
CA ASP A 140 44.60 3.08 3.72
C ASP A 140 43.27 3.48 4.40
N GLY A 141 42.20 2.65 4.24
CA GLY A 141 40.88 2.89 4.84
C GLY A 141 40.09 4.00 4.16
N VAL A 142 40.49 4.43 2.96
CA VAL A 142 39.79 5.44 2.17
C VAL A 142 38.50 4.87 1.56
N ILE A 143 38.54 3.58 1.18
CA ILE A 143 37.41 2.83 0.63
C ILE A 143 37.15 1.63 1.53
N GLY A 144 35.91 1.49 1.99
CA GLY A 144 35.42 0.38 2.81
C GLY A 144 34.77 -0.74 2.01
#